data_AF-A0A7Y4JNZ0-F1
#
_entry.id   AF-A0A7Y4JNZ0-F1
#
_cell.length_a   1.000
_cell.length_b   1.000
_cell.length_c   1.000
_cell.angle_alpha   90.00
_cell.angle_beta   90.00
_cell.angle_gamma   90.00
#
_symmetry.space_group_name_H-M   'P 1'
#
loop_
_entity.id
_entity.type
_entity.pdbx_description
1 polymer ?
#
loop_
_entity_poly.entity_id
_entity_poly.type
_entity_poly.pdbx_seq_one_letter_code
_entity_poly.pdbx_strand_id
1 'polypeptide(L)'
;MSKTLPLVTVALLAACVRTAPLPSPGPVSRLHSSPEEAVQAYFQASDTGSSRLLRSAFHPDVLMHWVNGADGSLRTRTQLEWWQALDADAKAPQPATGRRQVVLDREGPFALMEAVSHWPDHAFDDLLLVVETPVGWRIVGKVFQRLAPGEAATASPSTEQEIRAVLDAKIEAHALYSHALLHQSHTPGCLYYRVNVDGVPFAWGTLSEAAARYAANAEAGIQDRESPWNILKVEVRGNVAAAKLEVRVGGVRFIDHLLLVRTGGQWRISAAAWGNPVPPA
;
A
#
# COMPACT_ATOMS: atom_id res chain seq x y z
N MET A 1 38.62 -71.39 -2.89
CA MET A 1 39.95 -71.04 -2.33
C MET A 1 39.93 -69.57 -1.95
N SER A 2 40.14 -69.30 -0.66
CA SER A 2 40.05 -68.00 0.01
C SER A 2 41.20 -67.07 -0.40
N LYS A 3 40.92 -65.80 -0.72
CA LYS A 3 41.90 -64.71 -0.73
C LYS A 3 41.26 -63.37 -0.28
N THR A 4 41.37 -63.12 1.02
CA THR A 4 41.69 -61.86 1.72
C THR A 4 41.59 -60.52 0.97
N LEU A 5 40.72 -59.63 1.48
CA LEU A 5 40.73 -58.18 1.26
C LEU A 5 41.84 -57.49 2.09
N PRO A 6 42.45 -56.40 1.61
CA PRO A 6 43.16 -55.45 2.47
C PRO A 6 42.21 -54.36 3.00
N LEU A 7 42.25 -54.15 4.31
CA LEU A 7 41.72 -52.98 5.00
C LEU A 7 42.46 -51.72 4.51
N VAL A 8 41.73 -50.73 4.00
CA VAL A 8 42.22 -49.35 3.88
C VAL A 8 41.53 -48.53 4.94
N THR A 9 42.30 -48.15 5.95
CA THR A 9 41.90 -47.25 7.04
C THR A 9 41.82 -45.83 6.51
N VAL A 10 40.60 -45.31 6.31
CA VAL A 10 40.38 -43.88 6.07
C VAL A 10 40.30 -43.18 7.43
N ALA A 11 41.35 -42.47 7.81
CA ALA A 11 41.33 -41.59 8.96
C ALA A 11 40.49 -40.34 8.63
N LEU A 12 39.31 -40.23 9.23
CA LEU A 12 38.52 -38.99 9.22
C LEU A 12 39.19 -37.95 10.14
N LEU A 13 39.72 -36.89 9.53
CA LEU A 13 40.04 -35.64 10.21
C LEU A 13 38.71 -34.95 10.60
N ALA A 14 38.29 -35.13 11.86
CA ALA A 14 37.22 -34.35 12.46
C ALA A 14 37.73 -32.92 12.76
N ALA A 15 37.57 -32.02 11.79
CA ALA A 15 37.70 -30.59 12.05
C ALA A 15 36.47 -30.13 12.85
N CYS A 16 36.65 -29.93 14.17
CA CYS A 16 35.67 -29.26 15.01
C CYS A 16 35.54 -27.80 14.57
N VAL A 17 34.64 -27.52 13.62
CA VAL A 17 34.19 -26.15 13.36
C VAL A 17 33.40 -25.72 14.60
N ARG A 18 34.02 -24.90 15.44
CA ARG A 18 33.30 -24.10 16.44
C ARG A 18 32.38 -23.16 15.67
N THR A 19 31.12 -23.52 15.53
CA THR A 19 30.06 -22.60 15.14
C THR A 19 29.91 -21.60 16.30
N ALA A 20 30.59 -20.46 16.19
CA ALA A 20 30.24 -19.33 17.02
C ALA A 20 28.76 -19.00 16.73
N PRO A 21 27.90 -18.87 17.74
CA PRO A 21 26.53 -18.42 17.52
C PRO A 21 26.59 -17.08 16.81
N LEU A 22 25.87 -16.95 15.69
CA LEU A 22 25.67 -15.68 15.02
C LEU A 22 25.14 -14.68 16.06
N PRO A 23 25.65 -13.44 16.10
CA PRO A 23 25.08 -12.41 16.95
C PRO A 23 23.58 -12.34 16.66
N SER A 24 22.76 -12.50 17.69
CA SER A 24 21.32 -12.24 17.56
C SER A 24 21.16 -10.86 16.92
N PRO A 25 20.36 -10.71 15.85
CA PRO A 25 20.07 -9.40 15.33
C PRO A 25 19.55 -8.57 16.50
N GLY A 26 20.25 -7.48 16.82
CA GLY A 26 19.81 -6.54 17.84
C GLY A 26 18.38 -6.07 17.55
N PRO A 27 17.69 -5.44 18.51
CA PRO A 27 16.34 -4.95 18.28
C PRO A 27 16.36 -4.09 17.00
N VAL A 28 15.66 -4.56 15.97
CA VAL A 28 15.50 -3.80 14.73
C VAL A 28 14.78 -2.51 15.16
N SER A 29 15.49 -1.38 15.09
CA SER A 29 14.87 -0.09 15.40
C SER A 29 13.68 0.06 14.48
N ARG A 30 12.47 0.11 15.05
CA ARG A 30 11.26 0.43 14.28
C ARG A 30 11.51 1.79 13.60
N LEU A 31 11.20 1.89 12.32
CA LEU A 31 11.43 3.08 11.51
C LEU A 31 10.56 4.24 11.99
N HIS A 32 9.26 3.98 12.14
CA HIS A 32 8.26 4.92 12.59
C HIS A 32 7.34 4.22 13.58
N SER A 33 7.10 4.86 14.72
CA SER A 33 6.26 4.35 15.81
C SER A 33 4.78 4.68 15.61
N SER A 34 4.46 5.62 14.71
CA SER A 34 3.09 6.00 14.38
C SER A 34 2.93 6.31 12.87
N PRO A 35 1.70 6.31 12.33
CA PRO A 35 1.47 6.72 10.95
C PRO A 35 1.83 8.19 10.71
N GLU A 36 1.61 9.06 11.69
CA GLU A 36 1.96 10.49 11.65
C GLU A 36 3.48 10.69 11.53
N GLU A 37 4.30 9.87 12.20
CA GLU A 37 5.76 9.93 12.07
C GLU A 37 6.24 9.53 10.67
N ALA A 38 5.59 8.53 10.05
CA ALA A 38 5.89 8.15 8.67
C ALA A 38 5.57 9.28 7.68
N VAL A 39 4.43 9.96 7.86
CA VAL A 39 4.05 11.12 7.04
C VAL A 39 4.96 12.34 7.32
N GLN A 40 5.38 12.55 8.56
CA GLN A 40 6.35 13.59 8.90
C GLN A 40 7.72 13.35 8.24
N ALA A 41 8.18 12.10 8.19
CA ALA A 41 9.41 11.73 7.47
C ALA A 41 9.26 11.95 5.96
N TYR A 42 8.08 11.70 5.39
CA TYR A 42 7.78 12.06 4.01
C TYR A 42 7.89 13.58 3.76
N PHE A 43 7.29 14.42 4.61
CA PHE A 43 7.43 15.87 4.47
C PHE A 43 8.89 16.32 4.54
N GLN A 44 9.63 15.83 5.54
CA GLN A 44 11.05 16.16 5.68
C GLN A 44 11.87 15.71 4.47
N ALA A 45 11.57 14.54 3.90
CA ALA A 45 12.22 14.07 2.68
C ALA A 45 12.04 15.07 1.53
N SER A 46 10.82 15.55 1.34
CA SER A 46 10.49 16.55 0.32
C SER A 46 11.12 17.91 0.61
N ASP A 47 11.17 18.35 1.86
CA ASP A 47 11.74 19.66 2.25
C ASP A 47 13.27 19.71 2.18
N THR A 48 13.93 18.55 2.30
CA THR A 48 15.39 18.46 2.36
C THR A 48 16.02 17.81 1.13
N GLY A 49 15.23 17.34 0.17
CA GLY A 49 15.74 16.58 -0.97
C GLY A 49 16.33 15.22 -0.58
N SER A 50 15.84 14.60 0.50
CA SER A 50 16.45 13.37 1.05
C SER A 50 15.72 12.11 0.62
N SER A 51 16.26 11.41 -0.38
CA SER A 51 15.75 10.07 -0.76
C SER A 51 15.90 9.03 0.37
N ARG A 52 16.82 9.25 1.33
CA ARG A 52 16.95 8.39 2.52
C ARG A 52 15.72 8.48 3.41
N LEU A 53 15.24 9.70 3.72
CA LEU A 53 14.01 9.89 4.50
C LEU A 53 12.79 9.38 3.73
N LEU A 54 12.78 9.55 2.40
CA LEU A 54 11.69 9.04 1.58
C LEU A 54 11.59 7.51 1.65
N ARG A 55 12.75 6.82 1.59
CA ARG A 55 12.87 5.35 1.73
C ARG A 55 12.43 4.82 3.10
N SER A 56 12.54 5.61 4.17
CA SER A 56 12.05 5.20 5.48
C SER A 56 10.52 5.34 5.56
N ALA A 57 9.98 6.40 4.98
CA ALA A 57 8.55 6.71 5.02
C ALA A 57 7.71 5.76 4.15
N PHE A 58 8.17 5.41 2.95
CA PHE A 58 7.40 4.61 1.99
C PHE A 58 7.82 3.13 1.99
N HIS A 59 6.88 2.24 1.72
CA HIS A 59 7.20 0.88 1.30
C HIS A 59 7.88 0.91 -0.09
N PRO A 60 8.93 0.08 -0.34
CA PRO A 60 9.74 0.17 -1.55
C PRO A 60 8.96 -0.03 -2.86
N ASP A 61 7.89 -0.83 -2.83
CA ASP A 61 7.07 -1.13 -4.01
C ASP A 61 5.92 -0.15 -4.24
N VAL A 62 5.79 0.92 -3.44
CA VAL A 62 4.69 1.88 -3.61
C VAL A 62 4.74 2.56 -4.97
N LEU A 63 3.61 2.53 -5.66
CA LEU A 63 3.35 3.35 -6.82
C LEU A 63 2.63 4.63 -6.41
N MET A 64 3.12 5.77 -6.89
CA MET A 64 2.40 7.04 -6.81
C MET A 64 1.50 7.15 -8.03
N HIS A 65 0.20 7.37 -7.79
CA HIS A 65 -0.76 7.58 -8.86
C HIS A 65 -1.34 8.98 -8.79
N TRP A 66 -1.42 9.66 -9.92
CA TRP A 66 -2.14 10.93 -10.04
C TRP A 66 -2.73 11.09 -11.42
N VAL A 67 -3.69 12.00 -11.53
CA VAL A 67 -4.31 12.35 -12.79
C VAL A 67 -3.68 13.65 -13.27
N ASN A 68 -3.19 13.66 -14.50
CA ASN A 68 -2.70 14.89 -15.12
C ASN A 68 -3.89 15.83 -15.40
N GLY A 69 -3.89 17.01 -14.80
CA GLY A 69 -5.00 17.96 -14.92
C GLY A 69 -5.24 18.47 -16.35
N ALA A 70 -4.24 18.40 -17.24
CA ALA A 70 -4.38 18.88 -18.61
C ALA A 70 -5.12 17.89 -19.54
N ASP A 71 -4.90 16.59 -19.39
CA ASP A 71 -5.39 15.55 -20.31
C ASP A 71 -6.19 14.43 -19.64
N GLY A 72 -6.33 14.46 -18.30
CA GLY A 72 -7.04 13.45 -17.53
C GLY A 72 -6.36 12.07 -17.53
N SER A 73 -5.11 11.98 -18.01
CA SER A 73 -4.37 10.71 -18.07
C SER A 73 -3.86 10.30 -16.69
N LEU A 74 -3.94 8.99 -16.40
CA LEU A 74 -3.26 8.41 -15.25
C LEU A 74 -1.74 8.51 -15.46
N ARG A 75 -1.07 9.05 -14.46
CA ARG A 75 0.37 9.03 -14.34
C ARG A 75 0.76 8.14 -13.17
N THR A 76 1.84 7.41 -13.38
CA THR A 76 2.45 6.55 -12.38
C THR A 76 3.90 6.95 -12.21
N ARG A 77 4.39 6.92 -10.97
CA ARG A 77 5.81 7.04 -10.66
C ARG A 77 6.19 5.97 -9.64
N THR A 78 7.28 5.27 -9.94
CA THR A 78 7.90 4.31 -9.04
C THR A 78 8.70 5.03 -7.94
N GLN A 79 8.98 4.33 -6.84
CA GLN A 79 9.87 4.87 -5.81
C GLN A 79 11.26 5.21 -6.35
N LEU A 80 11.84 4.38 -7.22
CA LEU A 80 13.17 4.61 -7.77
C LEU A 80 13.24 5.90 -8.59
N GLU A 81 12.28 6.13 -9.48
CA GLU A 81 12.19 7.36 -10.27
C GLU A 81 12.03 8.60 -9.37
N TRP A 82 11.25 8.46 -8.29
CA TRP A 82 11.08 9.56 -7.34
C TRP A 82 12.36 9.86 -6.56
N TRP A 83 13.07 8.83 -6.11
CA TRP A 83 14.35 9.01 -5.41
C TRP A 83 15.37 9.70 -6.30
N GLN A 84 15.47 9.28 -7.57
CA GLN A 84 16.38 9.89 -8.54
C GLN A 84 16.05 11.38 -8.78
N ALA A 85 14.76 11.71 -8.91
CA ALA A 85 14.35 13.11 -9.05
C ALA A 85 14.70 13.92 -7.79
N LEU A 86 14.41 13.38 -6.61
CA LEU A 86 14.67 14.06 -5.34
C LEU A 86 16.18 14.27 -5.08
N ASP A 87 17.01 13.26 -5.39
CA ASP A 87 18.47 13.33 -5.26
C ASP A 87 19.08 14.33 -6.27
N ALA A 88 18.49 14.47 -7.46
CA ALA A 88 18.92 15.48 -8.44
C ALA A 88 18.66 16.91 -7.94
N ASP A 89 17.54 17.13 -7.26
CA ASP A 89 17.12 18.43 -6.72
C ASP A 89 17.77 18.76 -5.36
N ALA A 90 18.43 17.79 -4.72
CA ALA A 90 19.01 17.91 -3.37
C ALA A 90 20.08 19.00 -3.22
N LYS A 91 20.62 19.55 -4.32
CA LYS A 91 21.62 20.64 -4.29
C LYS A 91 21.02 21.97 -3.84
N ALA A 92 19.72 22.17 -4.04
CA ALA A 92 19.01 23.39 -3.68
C ALA A 92 17.55 23.06 -3.35
N PRO A 93 17.29 22.36 -2.23
CA PRO A 93 15.93 21.97 -1.89
C PRO A 93 15.09 23.22 -1.61
N GLN A 94 13.88 23.25 -2.16
CA GLN A 94 12.90 24.27 -1.87
C GLN A 94 11.85 23.70 -0.91
N PRO A 95 11.92 24.03 0.39
CA PRO A 95 10.94 23.54 1.35
C PRO A 95 9.55 24.08 1.02
N ALA A 96 8.53 23.31 1.36
CA ALA A 96 7.15 23.76 1.29
C ALA A 96 6.95 24.97 2.22
N THR A 97 6.11 25.91 1.79
CA THR A 97 5.71 27.07 2.60
C THR A 97 4.70 26.72 3.68
N GLY A 98 4.07 25.54 3.58
CA GLY A 98 3.18 25.01 4.61
C GLY A 98 2.99 23.51 4.49
N ARG A 99 2.87 22.84 5.65
CA ARG A 99 2.57 21.41 5.78
C ARG A 99 1.40 21.23 6.74
N ARG A 100 0.50 20.30 6.43
CA ARG A 100 -0.59 19.87 7.32
C ARG A 100 -0.82 18.38 7.12
N GLN A 101 -1.07 17.65 8.20
CA GLN A 101 -1.49 16.24 8.12
C GLN A 101 -2.71 16.00 9.00
N VAL A 102 -3.59 15.09 8.59
CA VAL A 102 -4.78 14.68 9.34
C VAL A 102 -4.95 13.17 9.25
N VAL A 103 -5.24 12.54 10.38
CA VAL A 103 -5.71 11.14 10.42
C VAL A 103 -7.18 11.13 10.04
N LEU A 104 -7.51 10.61 8.86
CA LEU A 104 -8.90 10.50 8.39
C LEU A 104 -9.59 9.27 8.98
N ASP A 105 -8.86 8.18 9.15
CA ASP A 105 -9.31 6.97 9.82
C ASP A 105 -8.09 6.23 10.38
N ARG A 106 -8.23 5.59 11.53
CA ARG A 106 -7.20 4.73 12.10
C ARG A 106 -7.87 3.57 12.79
N GLU A 107 -7.48 2.37 12.43
CA GLU A 107 -8.00 1.16 13.04
C GLU A 107 -6.95 0.05 13.02
N GLY A 108 -6.51 -0.37 14.21
CA GLY A 108 -5.47 -1.38 14.34
C GLY A 108 -4.18 -0.98 13.62
N PRO A 109 -3.62 -1.85 12.75
CA PRO A 109 -2.40 -1.59 12.00
C PRO A 109 -2.64 -0.79 10.71
N PHE A 110 -3.79 -0.15 10.56
CA PHE A 110 -4.15 0.63 9.36
C PHE A 110 -4.46 2.09 9.71
N ALA A 111 -4.04 3.00 8.84
CA ALA A 111 -4.42 4.39 8.88
C ALA A 111 -4.64 4.94 7.46
N LEU A 112 -5.70 5.73 7.31
CA LEU A 112 -5.92 6.59 6.17
C LEU A 112 -5.55 8.02 6.57
N MET A 113 -4.62 8.63 5.83
CA MET A 113 -4.07 9.94 6.15
C MET A 113 -4.34 10.93 5.02
N GLU A 114 -4.65 12.17 5.39
CA GLU A 114 -4.53 13.33 4.51
C GLU A 114 -3.17 14.01 4.78
N ALA A 115 -2.45 14.38 3.73
CA ALA A 115 -1.24 15.18 3.82
C ALA A 115 -1.31 16.33 2.80
N VAL A 116 -1.28 17.56 3.29
CA VAL A 116 -1.36 18.77 2.48
C VAL A 116 -0.04 19.52 2.51
N SER A 117 0.40 19.94 1.34
CA SER A 117 1.68 20.61 1.15
C SER A 117 1.52 21.81 0.21
N HIS A 118 2.02 22.97 0.62
CA HIS A 118 1.92 24.21 -0.15
C HIS A 118 3.30 24.68 -0.62
N TRP A 119 3.40 25.10 -1.88
CA TRP A 119 4.54 25.78 -2.49
C TRP A 119 4.09 27.12 -3.08
N PRO A 120 5.02 27.99 -3.49
CA PRO A 120 4.65 29.27 -4.10
C PRO A 120 3.80 29.14 -5.37
N ASP A 121 4.01 28.09 -6.16
CA ASP A 121 3.40 27.89 -7.48
C ASP A 121 2.38 26.74 -7.54
N HIS A 122 2.24 25.94 -6.49
CA HIS A 122 1.28 24.83 -6.44
C HIS A 122 1.03 24.33 -5.02
N ALA A 123 0.00 23.48 -4.86
CA ALA A 123 -0.23 22.68 -3.67
C ALA A 123 -0.48 21.21 -4.03
N PHE A 124 -0.27 20.31 -3.07
CA PHE A 124 -0.68 18.91 -3.15
C PHE A 124 -1.64 18.57 -2.02
N ASP A 125 -2.78 18.00 -2.38
CA ASP A 125 -3.71 17.33 -1.47
C ASP A 125 -3.53 15.81 -1.65
N ASP A 126 -2.82 15.20 -0.71
CA ASP A 126 -2.50 13.78 -0.75
C ASP A 126 -3.47 12.97 0.12
N LEU A 127 -3.89 11.82 -0.40
CA LEU A 127 -4.49 10.74 0.38
C LEU A 127 -3.51 9.56 0.42
N LEU A 128 -3.22 9.09 1.62
CA LEU A 128 -2.19 8.10 1.88
C LEU A 128 -2.77 6.88 2.62
N LEU A 129 -2.40 5.68 2.17
CA LEU A 129 -2.55 4.47 2.98
C LEU A 129 -1.28 4.29 3.79
N VAL A 130 -1.41 4.15 5.10
CA VAL A 130 -0.29 3.92 6.01
C VAL A 130 -0.60 2.68 6.83
N VAL A 131 0.34 1.75 6.90
CA VAL A 131 0.15 0.48 7.62
C VAL A 131 1.32 0.17 8.52
N GLU A 132 1.06 -0.54 9.60
CA GLU A 132 2.10 -1.10 10.46
C GLU A 132 2.71 -2.33 9.77
N THR A 133 4.01 -2.25 9.48
CA THR A 133 4.80 -3.37 8.95
C THR A 133 5.72 -3.93 10.04
N PRO A 134 6.39 -5.08 9.84
CA PRO A 134 7.35 -5.62 10.81
C PRO A 134 8.48 -4.65 11.18
N VAL A 135 8.79 -3.67 10.31
CA VAL A 135 9.83 -2.66 10.54
C VAL A 135 9.27 -1.33 11.05
N GLY A 136 7.97 -1.23 11.34
CA GLY A 136 7.29 0.00 11.76
C GLY A 136 6.29 0.50 10.72
N TRP A 137 5.68 1.66 10.99
CA TRP A 137 4.68 2.27 10.11
C TRP A 137 5.30 2.73 8.79
N ARG A 138 4.63 2.42 7.67
CA ARG A 138 5.04 2.87 6.33
C ARG A 138 3.83 3.28 5.50
N ILE A 139 4.04 4.27 4.64
CA ILE A 139 3.11 4.65 3.58
C ILE A 139 3.18 3.57 2.49
N VAL A 140 2.04 2.94 2.19
CA VAL A 140 1.90 1.85 1.20
C VAL A 140 1.06 2.26 -0.02
N GLY A 141 0.44 3.43 0.01
CA GLY A 141 -0.28 3.98 -1.14
C GLY A 141 -0.29 5.49 -1.06
N LYS A 142 -0.22 6.13 -2.23
CA LYS A 142 -0.36 7.58 -2.39
C LYS A 142 -1.12 7.90 -3.66
N VAL A 143 -2.19 8.66 -3.50
CA VAL A 143 -2.86 9.38 -4.59
C VAL A 143 -2.89 10.85 -4.23
N PHE A 144 -2.81 11.72 -5.24
CA PHE A 144 -2.83 13.15 -4.98
C PHE A 144 -3.46 13.94 -6.12
N GLN A 145 -3.93 15.14 -5.77
CA GLN A 145 -4.25 16.19 -6.73
C GLN A 145 -3.23 17.32 -6.62
N ARG A 146 -2.69 17.75 -7.77
CA ARG A 146 -1.91 19.00 -7.85
C ARG A 146 -2.88 20.14 -8.10
N LEU A 147 -2.79 21.18 -7.29
CA LEU A 147 -3.65 22.35 -7.30
C LEU A 147 -2.83 23.60 -7.62
N ALA A 148 -3.43 24.55 -8.34
CA ALA A 148 -2.87 25.89 -8.45
C ALA A 148 -2.91 26.61 -7.07
N PRO A 149 -2.11 27.66 -6.86
CA PRO A 149 -2.13 28.41 -5.61
C PRO A 149 -3.53 28.93 -5.29
N GLY A 150 -4.07 28.56 -4.12
CA GLY A 150 -5.40 28.96 -3.65
C GLY A 150 -6.58 28.19 -4.28
N GLU A 151 -6.32 27.24 -5.18
CA GLU A 151 -7.35 26.32 -5.68
C GLU A 151 -7.73 25.29 -4.61
N ALA A 152 -8.99 24.90 -4.59
CA ALA A 152 -9.49 23.82 -3.74
C ALA A 152 -9.97 22.65 -4.62
N ALA A 153 -9.67 21.42 -4.21
CA ALA A 153 -10.16 20.23 -4.89
C ALA A 153 -11.68 20.12 -4.73
N THR A 154 -12.45 20.36 -5.80
CA THR A 154 -13.91 20.26 -5.79
C THR A 154 -14.38 18.94 -6.38
N ALA A 155 -15.29 18.27 -5.67
CA ALA A 155 -15.99 17.08 -6.18
C ALA A 155 -17.25 17.50 -6.94
N SER A 156 -17.61 16.77 -8.00
CA SER A 156 -18.94 16.92 -8.61
C SER A 156 -20.01 16.30 -7.69
N PRO A 157 -21.28 16.73 -7.78
CA PRO A 157 -22.38 16.10 -7.04
C PRO A 157 -22.54 14.59 -7.32
N SER A 158 -22.14 14.12 -8.50
CA SER A 158 -22.18 12.70 -8.88
C SER A 158 -20.99 11.88 -8.37
N THR A 159 -19.92 12.52 -7.90
CA THR A 159 -18.63 11.84 -7.65
C THR A 159 -18.76 10.74 -6.60
N GLU A 160 -19.48 10.99 -5.51
CA GLU A 160 -19.66 9.96 -4.47
C GLU A 160 -20.43 8.75 -5.00
N GLN A 161 -21.47 8.97 -5.82
CA GLN A 161 -22.24 7.88 -6.43
C GLN A 161 -21.38 7.05 -7.40
N GLU A 162 -20.56 7.72 -8.22
CA GLU A 162 -19.62 7.04 -9.12
C GLU A 162 -18.60 6.19 -8.36
N ILE A 163 -18.07 6.70 -7.25
CA ILE A 163 -17.14 5.96 -6.38
C ILE A 163 -17.85 4.76 -5.74
N ARG A 164 -19.06 4.95 -5.20
CA ARG A 164 -19.85 3.85 -4.62
C ARG A 164 -20.07 2.72 -5.62
N ALA A 165 -20.36 3.04 -6.88
CA ALA A 165 -20.49 2.03 -7.94
C ALA A 165 -19.19 1.21 -8.16
N VAL A 166 -18.01 1.84 -8.02
CA VAL A 166 -16.72 1.11 -8.07
C VAL A 166 -16.53 0.21 -6.87
N LEU A 167 -16.93 0.68 -5.68
CA LEU A 167 -16.87 -0.12 -4.45
C LEU A 167 -17.82 -1.31 -4.50
N ASP A 168 -19.05 -1.10 -4.96
CA ASP A 168 -20.04 -2.16 -5.19
C ASP A 168 -19.52 -3.19 -6.21
N ALA A 169 -18.86 -2.75 -7.29
CA ALA A 169 -18.23 -3.64 -8.25
C ALA A 169 -17.09 -4.48 -7.64
N LYS A 170 -16.29 -3.92 -6.71
CA LYS A 170 -15.29 -4.68 -5.95
C LYS A 170 -15.94 -5.69 -5.00
N ILE A 171 -17.02 -5.31 -4.33
CA ILE A 171 -17.79 -6.18 -3.44
C ILE A 171 -18.34 -7.37 -4.24
N GLU A 172 -18.98 -7.11 -5.38
CA GLU A 172 -19.49 -8.14 -6.27
C GLU A 172 -18.37 -9.02 -6.84
N ALA A 173 -17.21 -8.41 -7.19
CA ALA A 173 -16.04 -9.17 -7.61
C ALA A 173 -15.63 -10.19 -6.54
N HIS A 174 -15.66 -9.81 -5.25
CA HIS A 174 -15.35 -10.72 -4.15
C HIS A 174 -16.44 -11.80 -3.98
N ALA A 175 -17.70 -11.40 -3.94
CA ALA A 175 -18.84 -12.30 -3.77
C ALA A 175 -18.86 -13.43 -4.81
N LEU A 176 -18.47 -13.12 -6.04
CA LEU A 176 -18.43 -14.06 -7.15
C LEU A 176 -17.05 -14.66 -7.42
N TYR A 177 -16.01 -14.21 -6.70
CA TYR A 177 -14.61 -14.41 -7.10
C TYR A 177 -14.35 -14.09 -8.59
N SER A 178 -14.98 -13.03 -9.09
CA SER A 178 -14.89 -12.63 -10.50
C SER A 178 -13.62 -11.80 -10.75
N HIS A 179 -12.62 -12.44 -11.36
CA HIS A 179 -11.39 -11.77 -11.78
C HIS A 179 -11.67 -10.66 -12.82
N ALA A 180 -12.69 -10.81 -13.66
CA ALA A 180 -13.09 -9.81 -14.65
C ALA A 180 -13.62 -8.52 -13.99
N LEU A 181 -14.52 -8.65 -13.00
CA LEU A 181 -15.01 -7.49 -12.22
C LEU A 181 -13.88 -6.86 -11.40
N LEU A 182 -12.94 -7.67 -10.92
CA LEU A 182 -11.77 -7.17 -10.22
C LEU A 182 -10.91 -6.28 -11.14
N HIS A 183 -10.63 -6.72 -12.37
CA HIS A 183 -9.91 -5.91 -13.36
C HIS A 183 -10.68 -4.66 -13.81
N GLN A 184 -12.01 -4.69 -13.80
CA GLN A 184 -12.83 -3.54 -14.14
C GLN A 184 -12.76 -2.44 -13.08
N SER A 185 -12.78 -2.81 -11.80
CA SER A 185 -12.82 -1.89 -10.66
C SER A 185 -11.44 -1.31 -10.28
N HIS A 186 -10.35 -1.91 -10.76
CA HIS A 186 -8.98 -1.54 -10.38
C HIS A 186 -8.18 -0.95 -11.54
N THR A 187 -7.20 -0.11 -11.21
CA THR A 187 -6.13 0.25 -12.15
C THR A 187 -5.22 -0.98 -12.37
N PRO A 188 -4.63 -1.17 -13.57
CA PRO A 188 -3.75 -2.31 -13.83
C PRO A 188 -2.57 -2.45 -12.86
N GLY A 189 -2.02 -1.32 -12.39
CA GLY A 189 -0.92 -1.27 -11.43
C GLY A 189 -1.34 -1.36 -9.96
N CYS A 190 -2.59 -1.72 -9.65
CA CYS A 190 -3.05 -1.76 -8.26
C CYS A 190 -2.26 -2.79 -7.44
N LEU A 191 -1.78 -2.35 -6.28
CA LEU A 191 -1.12 -3.20 -5.29
C LEU A 191 -2.04 -3.46 -4.10
N TYR A 192 -2.00 -4.69 -3.61
CA TYR A 192 -2.73 -5.16 -2.43
C TYR A 192 -1.74 -5.41 -1.30
N TYR A 193 -1.90 -4.69 -0.20
CA TYR A 193 -1.16 -4.89 1.03
C TYR A 193 -2.07 -5.62 2.02
N ARG A 194 -1.61 -6.75 2.55
CA ARG A 194 -2.34 -7.54 3.56
C ARG A 194 -1.62 -7.48 4.90
N VAL A 195 -2.38 -7.28 5.97
CA VAL A 195 -1.83 -7.19 7.34
C VAL A 195 -2.60 -8.16 8.25
N ASN A 196 -1.87 -8.96 9.03
CA ASN A 196 -2.45 -9.93 9.97
C ASN A 196 -3.49 -10.89 9.36
N VAL A 197 -3.19 -11.45 8.20
CA VAL A 197 -4.05 -12.43 7.51
C VAL A 197 -3.37 -13.79 7.52
N ASP A 198 -4.08 -14.84 7.95
CA ASP A 198 -3.58 -16.22 8.01
C ASP A 198 -2.25 -16.36 8.77
N GLY A 199 -2.10 -15.62 9.87
CA GLY A 199 -0.87 -15.59 10.69
C GLY A 199 0.31 -14.87 10.04
N VAL A 200 0.13 -14.27 8.86
CA VAL A 200 1.15 -13.46 8.18
C VAL A 200 1.03 -12.01 8.64
N PRO A 201 2.05 -11.44 9.33
CA PRO A 201 1.97 -10.08 9.86
C PRO A 201 1.82 -9.03 8.76
N PHE A 202 2.54 -9.20 7.65
CA PHE A 202 2.50 -8.29 6.50
C PHE A 202 2.93 -9.02 5.23
N ALA A 203 2.21 -8.80 4.13
CA ALA A 203 2.69 -9.10 2.79
C ALA A 203 2.01 -8.16 1.79
N TRP A 204 2.45 -8.21 0.54
CA TRP A 204 1.79 -7.52 -0.54
C TRP A 204 1.78 -8.37 -1.81
N GLY A 205 0.95 -7.98 -2.78
CA GLY A 205 0.88 -8.62 -4.09
C GLY A 205 0.23 -7.72 -5.13
N THR A 206 0.22 -8.19 -6.37
CA THR A 206 -0.32 -7.45 -7.52
C THR A 206 -1.81 -7.73 -7.73
N LEU A 207 -2.48 -6.87 -8.49
CA LEU A 207 -3.83 -7.14 -8.99
C LEU A 207 -3.91 -8.48 -9.75
N SER A 208 -2.91 -8.80 -10.57
CA SER A 208 -2.88 -10.06 -11.33
C SER A 208 -2.82 -11.29 -10.44
N GLU A 209 -2.05 -11.25 -9.34
CA GLU A 209 -2.02 -12.33 -8.36
C GLU A 209 -3.35 -12.46 -7.61
N ALA A 210 -4.01 -11.34 -7.29
CA ALA A 210 -5.34 -11.36 -6.71
C ALA A 210 -6.39 -11.93 -7.67
N ALA A 211 -6.34 -11.52 -8.94
CA ALA A 211 -7.19 -12.01 -10.01
C ALA A 211 -7.00 -13.52 -10.25
N ALA A 212 -5.76 -14.02 -10.20
CA ALA A 212 -5.47 -15.45 -10.31
C ALA A 212 -6.08 -16.26 -9.16
N ARG A 213 -6.03 -15.74 -7.91
CA ARG A 213 -6.72 -16.38 -6.77
C ARG A 213 -8.23 -16.39 -6.94
N TYR A 214 -8.80 -15.30 -7.44
CA TYR A 214 -10.22 -15.21 -7.74
C TYR A 214 -10.63 -16.22 -8.82
N ALA A 215 -9.87 -16.30 -9.92
CA ALA A 215 -10.10 -17.30 -10.96
C ALA A 215 -10.08 -18.73 -10.43
N ALA A 216 -9.08 -19.09 -9.61
CA ALA A 216 -8.99 -20.43 -9.01
C ALA A 216 -10.19 -20.75 -8.10
N ASN A 217 -10.66 -19.78 -7.30
CA ASN A 217 -11.85 -19.96 -6.47
C ASN A 217 -13.12 -20.13 -7.31
N ALA A 218 -13.28 -19.32 -8.36
CA ALA A 218 -14.40 -19.42 -9.28
C ALA A 218 -14.42 -20.76 -10.02
N GLU A 219 -13.26 -21.26 -10.48
CA GLU A 219 -13.11 -22.59 -11.08
C GLU A 219 -13.46 -23.72 -10.11
N ALA A 220 -13.14 -23.53 -8.82
CA ALA A 220 -13.54 -24.45 -7.76
C ALA A 220 -15.02 -24.31 -7.33
N GLY A 221 -15.79 -23.42 -7.95
CA GLY A 221 -17.19 -23.17 -7.62
C GLY A 221 -17.41 -22.49 -6.27
N ILE A 222 -16.36 -21.89 -5.70
CA ILE A 222 -16.43 -21.16 -4.43
C ILE A 222 -17.05 -19.78 -4.70
N GLN A 223 -17.96 -19.36 -3.81
CA GLN A 223 -18.57 -18.03 -3.81
C GLN A 223 -18.70 -17.54 -2.36
N ASP A 224 -18.81 -16.22 -2.20
CA ASP A 224 -18.95 -15.57 -0.89
C ASP A 224 -20.02 -14.47 -0.92
N ARG A 225 -21.21 -14.81 -1.42
CA ARG A 225 -22.33 -13.87 -1.55
C ARG A 225 -22.94 -13.45 -0.22
N GLU A 226 -22.81 -14.29 0.80
CA GLU A 226 -23.46 -14.12 2.09
C GLU A 226 -22.63 -13.28 3.07
N SER A 227 -21.33 -13.06 2.79
CA SER A 227 -20.50 -12.21 3.63
C SER A 227 -21.00 -10.77 3.60
N PRO A 228 -21.38 -10.18 4.74
CA PRO A 228 -21.90 -8.82 4.76
C PRO A 228 -20.77 -7.83 4.52
N TRP A 229 -20.94 -7.01 3.47
CA TRP A 229 -20.06 -5.90 3.15
C TRP A 229 -20.71 -4.57 3.53
N ASN A 230 -19.92 -3.65 4.09
CA ASN A 230 -20.34 -2.30 4.41
C ASN A 230 -19.34 -1.27 3.85
N ILE A 231 -19.84 -0.25 3.14
CA ILE A 231 -19.07 0.95 2.82
C ILE A 231 -19.14 1.87 4.03
N LEU A 232 -18.05 1.94 4.80
CA LEU A 232 -18.01 2.71 6.05
C LEU A 232 -17.66 4.18 5.82
N LYS A 233 -16.83 4.46 4.81
CA LYS A 233 -16.32 5.82 4.57
C LYS A 233 -15.97 6.03 3.10
N VAL A 234 -16.23 7.25 2.61
CA VAL A 234 -15.75 7.75 1.32
C VAL A 234 -15.25 9.19 1.54
N GLU A 235 -14.03 9.46 1.10
CA GLU A 235 -13.36 10.76 1.15
C GLU A 235 -12.98 11.15 -0.27
N VAL A 236 -13.40 12.33 -0.73
CA VAL A 236 -13.16 12.78 -2.10
C VAL A 236 -12.33 14.06 -2.09
N ARG A 237 -11.34 14.13 -2.98
CA ARG A 237 -10.51 15.32 -3.25
C ARG A 237 -10.35 15.44 -4.76
N GLY A 238 -11.31 16.12 -5.39
CA GLY A 238 -11.40 16.28 -6.85
C GLY A 238 -11.29 14.96 -7.62
N ASN A 239 -10.14 14.68 -8.25
CA ASN A 239 -9.93 13.48 -9.07
C ASN A 239 -9.28 12.30 -8.32
N VAL A 240 -9.10 12.41 -7.01
CA VAL A 240 -8.66 11.31 -6.16
C VAL A 240 -9.63 11.11 -4.99
N ALA A 241 -9.66 9.90 -4.45
CA ALA A 241 -10.52 9.57 -3.33
C ALA A 241 -9.90 8.46 -2.47
N ALA A 242 -10.46 8.29 -1.28
CA ALA A 242 -10.19 7.17 -0.41
C ALA A 242 -11.49 6.58 0.13
N ALA A 243 -11.47 5.29 0.45
CA ALA A 243 -12.63 4.62 1.00
C ALA A 243 -12.22 3.63 2.08
N LYS A 244 -13.19 3.32 2.95
CA LYS A 244 -13.09 2.23 3.92
C LYS A 244 -14.25 1.26 3.70
N LEU A 245 -13.93 -0.01 3.54
CA LEU A 245 -14.90 -1.10 3.54
C LEU A 245 -14.70 -1.97 4.78
N GLU A 246 -15.76 -2.66 5.16
CA GLU A 246 -15.73 -3.74 6.14
C GLU A 246 -16.40 -4.97 5.54
N VAL A 247 -15.84 -6.14 5.83
CA VAL A 247 -16.45 -7.44 5.54
C VAL A 247 -16.32 -8.39 6.73
N ARG A 248 -17.29 -9.30 6.90
CA ARG A 248 -17.16 -10.42 7.82
C ARG A 248 -17.17 -11.75 7.07
N VAL A 249 -16.06 -12.47 7.10
CA VAL A 249 -15.89 -13.78 6.45
C VAL A 249 -15.62 -14.83 7.53
N GLY A 250 -16.44 -15.89 7.60
CA GLY A 250 -16.26 -16.95 8.59
C GLY A 250 -16.30 -16.46 10.04
N GLY A 251 -17.04 -15.39 10.33
CA GLY A 251 -17.09 -14.74 11.64
C GLY A 251 -15.91 -13.84 11.97
N VAL A 252 -14.89 -13.78 11.12
CA VAL A 252 -13.73 -12.88 11.25
C VAL A 252 -14.01 -11.58 10.52
N ARG A 253 -13.68 -10.46 11.16
CA ARG A 253 -13.84 -9.13 10.60
C ARG A 253 -12.58 -8.68 9.88
N PHE A 254 -12.75 -8.16 8.67
CA PHE A 254 -11.70 -7.52 7.89
C PHE A 254 -12.12 -6.11 7.51
N ILE A 255 -11.12 -5.23 7.37
CA ILE A 255 -11.30 -3.90 6.80
C ILE A 255 -10.44 -3.75 5.56
N ASP A 256 -10.92 -2.94 4.61
CA ASP A 256 -10.15 -2.49 3.46
C ASP A 256 -10.07 -0.96 3.50
N HIS A 257 -8.86 -0.40 3.50
CA HIS A 257 -8.63 0.98 3.10
C HIS A 257 -8.18 1.02 1.65
N LEU A 258 -8.84 1.86 0.86
CA LEU A 258 -8.67 1.93 -0.59
C LEU A 258 -8.29 3.36 -1.00
N LEU A 259 -7.43 3.49 -2.00
CA LEU A 259 -7.23 4.75 -2.73
C LEU A 259 -7.78 4.62 -4.13
N LEU A 260 -8.49 5.64 -4.60
CA LEU A 260 -9.10 5.67 -5.90
C LEU A 260 -8.62 6.88 -6.70
N VAL A 261 -8.58 6.73 -8.02
CA VAL A 261 -8.23 7.78 -8.98
C VAL A 261 -9.24 7.81 -10.12
N ARG A 262 -9.53 9.01 -10.63
CA ARG A 262 -10.40 9.20 -11.80
C ARG A 262 -9.56 9.27 -13.08
N THR A 263 -9.48 8.18 -13.83
CA THR A 263 -8.69 8.08 -15.06
C THR A 263 -9.57 7.74 -16.26
N GLY A 264 -9.38 8.44 -17.39
CA GLY A 264 -10.18 8.20 -18.60
C GLY A 264 -11.69 8.37 -18.36
N GLY A 265 -12.07 9.32 -17.50
CA GLY A 265 -13.45 9.57 -17.11
C GLY A 265 -14.05 8.56 -16.11
N GLN A 266 -13.28 7.55 -15.69
CA GLN A 266 -13.76 6.48 -14.80
C GLN A 266 -12.99 6.44 -13.49
N TRP A 267 -13.69 6.21 -12.39
CA TRP A 267 -13.07 5.93 -11.10
C TRP A 267 -12.55 4.49 -11.06
N ARG A 268 -11.36 4.30 -10.48
CA ARG A 268 -10.76 2.98 -10.27
C ARG A 268 -9.95 2.96 -8.99
N ILE A 269 -9.89 1.80 -8.34
CA ILE A 269 -9.05 1.55 -7.17
C ILE A 269 -7.59 1.40 -7.63
N SER A 270 -6.71 2.19 -7.01
CA SER A 270 -5.29 2.30 -7.35
C SER A 270 -4.36 1.64 -6.35
N ALA A 271 -4.82 1.47 -5.10
CA ALA A 271 -4.13 0.75 -4.04
C ALA A 271 -5.15 0.27 -3.00
N ALA A 272 -4.87 -0.86 -2.38
CA ALA A 272 -5.68 -1.42 -1.31
C ALA A 272 -4.79 -1.93 -0.16
N ALA A 273 -5.11 -1.56 1.06
CA ALA A 273 -4.56 -2.15 2.28
C ALA A 273 -5.71 -2.81 3.04
N TRP A 274 -5.59 -4.10 3.34
CA TRP A 274 -6.67 -4.85 3.97
C TRP A 274 -6.16 -5.87 4.98
N GLY A 275 -7.04 -6.31 5.88
CA GLY A 275 -6.72 -7.35 6.84
C GLY A 275 -7.52 -7.26 8.13
N ASN A 276 -7.12 -8.05 9.12
CA ASN A 276 -7.78 -8.05 10.42
C ASN A 276 -7.31 -6.82 11.22
N PRO A 277 -8.21 -5.90 11.60
CA PRO A 277 -7.85 -4.73 12.40
C PRO A 277 -7.51 -5.08 13.85
N VAL A 278 -7.88 -6.28 14.32
CA VAL A 278 -7.56 -6.76 15.66
C VAL A 278 -6.23 -7.53 15.58
N PRO A 279 -5.23 -7.20 16.41
CA PRO A 279 -4.00 -7.98 16.49
C PRO A 279 -4.30 -9.45 16.81
N PRO A 280 -3.53 -10.41 16.27
CA PRO A 280 -3.59 -11.79 16.76
C PRO A 280 -3.33 -11.80 18.28
N ALA A 281 -4.18 -12.51 19.02
CA ALA A 281 -4.07 -12.68 20.47
C ALA A 281 -2.80 -13.45 20.87
#